data_AF-A0A2H6LGC0-F1
#
_entry.id   AF-A0A2H6LGC0-F1
#
_cell.length_a   1.000
_cell.length_b   1.000
_cell.length_c   1.000
_cell.angle_alpha   90.00
_cell.angle_beta   90.00
_cell.angle_gamma   90.00
#
_symmetry.space_group_name_H-M   'P 1'
#
loop_
_entity.id
_entity.type
_entity.pdbx_description
1 polymer ?
#
loop_
_entity_poly.entity_id
_entity_poly.type
_entity_poly.pdbx_seq_one_letter_code
_entity_poly.pdbx_strand_id
1 'polypeptide(L)'
;MSKDSQTNQSMDNKDDSFTKSDLIQEFYLERYKYILQEIRSLNENIHKYLTLFQTLATAIATAGVALFVGRQQLNLTPEITKVALQGLLGLLVILAAFVVFSIVAGIFSWLDYRTEEVELLNKVVGVGFRKLPKKSNFWRWQETYVLFFVVIVVIIIISYVQSYIIPLIK
;
A
#
# COMPACT_ATOMS: atom_id res chain seq x y z
N MET A 1 57.50 -16.06 -50.87
CA MET A 1 56.36 -16.86 -51.37
C MET A 1 56.42 -18.20 -50.66
N SER A 2 55.57 -18.60 -49.71
CA SER A 2 54.26 -18.12 -49.29
C SER A 2 54.11 -18.50 -47.80
N LYS A 3 54.34 -17.55 -46.90
CA LYS A 3 53.70 -17.52 -45.57
C LYS A 3 52.46 -16.64 -45.76
N ASP A 4 51.43 -16.84 -44.94
CA ASP A 4 50.19 -16.03 -44.88
C ASP A 4 48.94 -16.70 -45.48
N SER A 5 48.62 -17.94 -45.08
CA SER A 5 47.31 -18.53 -45.43
C SER A 5 46.71 -19.48 -44.38
N GLN A 6 47.07 -19.37 -43.09
CA GLN A 6 46.45 -20.20 -42.04
C GLN A 6 46.14 -19.47 -40.72
N THR A 7 46.17 -18.14 -40.69
CA THR A 7 45.89 -17.36 -39.46
C THR A 7 44.65 -16.50 -39.59
N ASN A 8 43.55 -17.01 -40.17
CA ASN A 8 42.28 -16.29 -40.26
C ASN A 8 41.07 -17.25 -40.21
N GLN A 9 41.04 -18.14 -39.21
CA GLN A 9 39.88 -19.00 -38.94
C GLN A 9 39.63 -19.21 -37.43
N SER A 10 39.98 -18.22 -36.59
CA SER A 10 39.78 -18.30 -35.13
C SER A 10 39.07 -17.09 -34.51
N MET A 11 38.41 -16.26 -35.32
CA MET A 11 37.50 -15.25 -34.86
C MET A 11 36.24 -15.36 -35.71
N ASP A 12 35.09 -15.24 -35.05
CA ASP A 12 33.75 -15.23 -35.65
C ASP A 12 33.01 -16.58 -35.75
N ASN A 13 32.89 -17.30 -34.63
CA ASN A 13 31.75 -18.21 -34.42
C ASN A 13 31.46 -18.46 -32.93
N LYS A 14 31.31 -17.38 -32.16
CA LYS A 14 31.06 -17.47 -30.71
C LYS A 14 29.76 -16.81 -30.24
N ASP A 15 28.91 -16.34 -31.15
CA ASP A 15 27.84 -15.40 -30.79
C ASP A 15 26.40 -15.73 -31.24
N ASP A 16 26.12 -16.89 -31.85
CA ASP A 16 24.75 -17.17 -32.36
C ASP A 16 24.07 -18.41 -31.75
N SER A 17 24.39 -18.75 -30.50
CA SER A 17 23.53 -19.65 -29.74
C SER A 17 23.23 -19.06 -28.37
N PHE A 18 22.47 -17.97 -28.37
CA PHE A 18 21.60 -17.66 -27.24
C PHE A 18 20.66 -18.86 -27.08
N THR A 19 21.01 -19.79 -26.19
CA THR A 19 20.31 -21.07 -26.10
C THR A 19 18.93 -20.78 -25.53
N LYS A 20 17.89 -21.48 -25.99
CA LYS A 20 16.52 -21.32 -25.45
C LYS A 20 16.47 -21.36 -23.91
N SER A 21 17.39 -22.10 -23.28
CA SER A 21 17.59 -22.14 -21.83
C SER A 21 17.96 -20.78 -21.23
N ASP A 22 18.84 -20.03 -21.88
CA ASP A 22 19.34 -18.74 -21.40
C ASP A 22 18.22 -17.68 -21.47
N LEU A 23 17.40 -17.69 -22.54
CA LEU A 23 16.21 -16.82 -22.65
C LEU A 23 15.18 -17.12 -21.55
N ILE A 24 14.99 -18.40 -21.24
CA ILE A 24 14.04 -18.82 -20.20
C ILE A 24 14.53 -18.36 -18.82
N GLN A 25 15.83 -18.49 -18.53
CA GLN A 25 16.41 -18.01 -17.27
C GLN A 25 16.33 -16.49 -17.13
N GLU A 26 16.62 -15.75 -18.20
CA GLU A 26 16.51 -14.30 -18.23
C GLU A 26 15.06 -13.85 -18.01
N PHE A 27 14.09 -14.47 -18.70
CA PHE A 27 12.67 -14.20 -18.49
C PHE A 27 12.23 -14.43 -17.03
N TYR A 28 12.63 -15.55 -16.42
CA TYR A 28 12.29 -15.82 -15.02
C TYR A 28 12.93 -14.80 -14.06
N LEU A 29 14.15 -14.37 -14.35
CA LEU A 29 14.85 -13.37 -13.56
C LEU A 29 14.20 -11.99 -13.68
N GLU A 30 13.73 -11.60 -14.87
CA GLU A 30 12.94 -10.39 -15.07
C GLU A 30 11.60 -10.44 -14.34
N ARG A 31 10.86 -11.55 -14.45
CA ARG A 31 9.60 -11.73 -13.72
C ARG A 31 9.81 -11.67 -12.21
N TYR A 32 10.90 -12.26 -11.71
CA TYR A 32 11.25 -12.19 -10.29
C TYR A 32 11.56 -10.76 -9.84
N LYS A 33 12.36 -10.00 -10.61
CA LYS A 33 12.63 -8.58 -10.34
C LYS A 33 11.34 -7.76 -10.31
N TYR A 34 10.43 -8.00 -11.25
CA TYR A 34 9.13 -7.34 -11.32
C TYR A 34 8.29 -7.61 -10.06
N ILE A 35 8.18 -8.87 -9.63
CA ILE A 35 7.44 -9.24 -8.40
C ILE A 35 8.02 -8.54 -7.17
N LEU A 36 9.35 -8.50 -7.03
CA LEU A 36 10.00 -7.80 -5.92
C LEU A 36 9.74 -6.29 -5.95
N GLN A 37 9.72 -5.70 -7.14
CA GLN A 37 9.42 -4.28 -7.32
C GLN A 37 7.97 -3.95 -6.95
N GLU A 38 7.01 -4.79 -7.35
CA GLU A 38 5.61 -4.61 -6.96
C GLU A 38 5.40 -4.75 -5.45
N ILE A 39 6.03 -5.74 -4.81
CA ILE A 39 5.97 -5.90 -3.35
C ILE A 39 6.53 -4.66 -2.65
N ARG A 40 7.63 -4.08 -3.15
CA ARG A 40 8.22 -2.86 -2.60
C ARG A 40 7.29 -1.65 -2.80
N SER A 41 6.75 -1.49 -3.99
CA SER A 41 5.78 -0.42 -4.33
C SER A 41 4.56 -0.47 -3.41
N LEU A 42 4.04 -1.66 -3.16
CA LEU A 42 2.92 -1.91 -2.26
C LEU A 42 3.24 -1.45 -0.83
N ASN A 43 4.44 -1.76 -0.34
CA ASN A 43 4.89 -1.34 0.98
C ASN A 43 5.05 0.20 1.07
N GLU A 44 5.58 0.84 0.03
CA GLU A 44 5.70 2.31 -0.05
C GLU A 44 4.31 2.99 -0.10
N ASN A 45 3.32 2.37 -0.75
CA ASN A 45 1.97 2.91 -0.86
C ASN A 45 1.24 2.98 0.49
N ILE A 46 1.54 2.09 1.44
CA ILE A 46 0.98 2.16 2.81
C ILE A 46 1.28 3.51 3.46
N HIS A 47 2.53 3.98 3.35
CA HIS A 47 2.94 5.26 3.90
C HIS A 47 2.21 6.43 3.22
N LYS A 48 1.97 6.33 1.91
CA LYS A 48 1.17 7.32 1.17
C LYS A 48 -0.26 7.34 1.67
N TYR A 49 -0.89 6.18 1.86
CA TYR A 49 -2.26 6.09 2.38
C TYR A 49 -2.37 6.64 3.80
N LEU A 50 -1.40 6.37 4.67
CA LEU A 50 -1.36 6.92 6.03
C LEU A 50 -1.17 8.45 6.02
N THR A 51 -0.30 8.96 5.16
CA THR A 51 -0.08 10.41 5.01
C THR A 51 -1.34 11.11 4.49
N LEU A 52 -2.02 10.50 3.52
CA LEU A 52 -3.29 10.99 3.00
C LEU A 52 -4.37 11.01 4.09
N PHE A 53 -4.48 9.93 4.87
CA PHE A 53 -5.38 9.86 6.02
C PHE A 53 -5.08 10.97 7.03
N GLN A 54 -3.83 11.11 7.45
CA GLN A 54 -3.42 12.12 8.43
C GLN A 54 -3.72 13.54 7.94
N THR A 55 -3.40 13.85 6.69
CA THR A 55 -3.61 15.18 6.10
C THR A 55 -5.09 15.54 6.11
N LEU A 56 -5.94 14.62 5.65
CA LEU A 56 -7.37 14.86 5.55
C LEU A 56 -8.06 14.83 6.91
N ALA A 57 -7.66 13.93 7.82
CA ALA A 57 -8.14 13.93 9.19
C ALA A 57 -7.81 15.24 9.92
N THR A 58 -6.59 15.76 9.71
CA THR A 58 -6.16 17.05 10.28
C THR A 58 -6.97 18.21 9.71
N ALA A 59 -7.22 18.21 8.39
CA ALA A 59 -8.05 19.22 7.75
C ALA A 59 -9.49 19.21 8.29
N ILE A 60 -10.10 18.03 8.41
CA ILE A 60 -11.45 17.85 8.98
C ILE A 60 -11.48 18.29 10.45
N ALA A 61 -10.50 17.90 11.25
CA ALA A 61 -10.40 18.32 12.65
C ALA A 61 -10.28 19.84 12.77
N THR A 62 -9.43 20.46 11.94
CA THR A 62 -9.26 21.91 11.89
C THR A 62 -10.56 22.61 11.51
N ALA A 63 -11.27 22.11 10.49
CA ALA A 63 -12.58 22.62 10.09
C ALA A 63 -13.61 22.48 11.21
N GLY A 64 -13.63 21.35 11.93
CA GLY A 64 -14.51 21.14 13.09
C GLY A 64 -14.23 22.11 14.24
N VAL A 65 -12.95 22.34 14.57
CA VAL A 65 -12.56 23.32 15.60
C VAL A 65 -12.93 24.75 15.16
N ALA A 66 -12.64 25.11 13.90
CA ALA A 66 -13.00 26.42 13.36
C ALA A 66 -14.50 26.66 13.38
N LEU A 67 -15.32 25.64 13.07
CA LEU A 67 -16.77 25.71 13.14
C LEU A 67 -17.27 25.87 14.58
N PHE A 68 -16.67 25.16 15.53
CA PHE A 68 -17.05 25.23 16.94
C PHE A 68 -16.71 26.59 17.58
N VAL A 69 -15.49 27.09 17.34
CA VAL A 69 -15.02 28.39 17.89
C VAL A 69 -15.65 29.57 17.14
N GLY A 70 -15.78 29.47 15.82
CA GLY A 70 -16.30 30.52 14.95
C GLY A 70 -17.81 30.69 14.98
N ARG A 71 -18.56 29.82 15.69
CA ARG A 71 -20.04 29.83 15.70
C ARG A 71 -20.64 31.19 16.05
N GLN A 72 -20.01 31.93 16.97
CA GLN A 72 -20.47 33.27 17.39
C GLN A 72 -20.25 34.33 16.32
N GLN A 73 -19.11 34.27 15.61
CA GLN A 73 -18.79 35.22 14.54
C GLN A 73 -19.62 34.96 13.28
N LEU A 74 -19.93 33.68 13.03
CA LEU A 74 -20.70 33.23 11.87
C LEU A 74 -22.22 33.27 12.11
N ASN A 75 -22.69 33.69 13.29
CA ASN A 75 -24.11 33.71 13.69
C ASN A 75 -24.83 32.39 13.41
N LEU A 76 -24.14 31.26 13.62
CA LEU A 76 -24.70 29.94 13.32
C LEU A 76 -25.66 29.51 14.44
N THR A 77 -26.86 29.10 14.04
CA THR A 77 -27.81 28.45 14.95
C THR A 77 -27.22 27.15 15.48
N PRO A 78 -27.42 26.80 16.77
CA PRO A 78 -26.97 25.54 17.35
C PRO A 78 -27.31 24.29 16.53
N GLU A 79 -28.46 24.28 15.87
CA GLU A 79 -28.89 23.19 14.99
C GLU A 79 -27.99 23.06 13.75
N ILE A 80 -27.69 24.17 13.07
CA ILE A 80 -26.83 24.17 11.88
C ILE A 80 -25.42 23.72 12.24
N THR A 81 -24.89 24.16 13.39
CA THR A 81 -23.57 23.74 13.88
C THR A 81 -23.53 22.23 14.14
N LYS A 82 -24.58 21.65 14.73
CA LYS A 82 -24.67 20.20 14.98
C LYS A 82 -24.70 19.41 13.67
N VAL A 83 -25.53 19.81 12.71
CA VAL A 83 -25.63 19.16 11.40
C VAL A 83 -24.31 19.25 10.64
N ALA A 84 -23.66 20.42 10.63
CA ALA A 84 -22.36 20.60 9.98
C ALA A 84 -21.28 19.70 10.61
N LEU A 85 -21.23 19.61 11.94
CA LEU A 85 -20.26 18.77 12.66
C LEU A 85 -20.52 17.27 12.40
N GLN A 86 -21.78 16.86 12.35
CA GLN A 86 -22.16 15.50 11.94
C GLN A 86 -21.77 15.20 10.48
N GLY A 87 -21.90 16.18 9.58
CA GLY A 87 -21.42 16.06 8.20
C GLY A 87 -19.90 15.88 8.11
N LEU A 88 -19.13 16.65 8.88
CA LEU A 88 -17.67 16.51 9.00
C LEU A 88 -17.26 15.12 9.54
N LEU A 89 -17.98 14.62 10.54
CA LEU A 89 -17.83 13.26 11.06
C LEU A 89 -18.13 12.20 10.00
N GLY A 90 -19.23 12.36 9.26
CA GLY A 90 -19.59 11.46 8.18
C GLY A 90 -18.52 11.41 7.08
N LEU A 91 -17.99 12.58 6.71
CA LEU A 91 -16.89 12.68 5.75
C LEU A 91 -15.62 11.96 6.25
N LEU A 92 -15.28 12.12 7.53
CA LEU A 92 -14.16 11.41 8.15
C LEU A 92 -14.35 9.89 8.09
N VAL A 93 -15.56 9.40 8.33
CA VAL A 93 -15.88 7.96 8.26
C VAL A 93 -15.73 7.42 6.84
N ILE A 94 -16.27 8.11 5.84
CA ILE A 94 -16.14 7.72 4.43
C ILE A 94 -14.67 7.63 4.03
N LEU A 95 -13.90 8.62 4.44
CA LEU A 95 -12.47 8.71 4.15
C LEU A 95 -11.67 7.60 4.85
N ALA A 96 -11.96 7.35 6.12
CA ALA A 96 -11.36 6.25 6.86
C ALA A 96 -11.68 4.90 6.21
N ALA A 97 -12.93 4.70 5.78
CA ALA A 97 -13.35 3.49 5.08
C ALA A 97 -12.58 3.30 3.76
N PHE A 98 -12.38 4.37 2.98
CA PHE A 98 -11.58 4.33 1.76
C PHE A 98 -10.11 3.93 2.02
N VAL A 99 -9.49 4.50 3.06
CA VAL A 99 -8.11 4.17 3.45
C VAL A 99 -8.01 2.72 3.92
N VAL A 100 -8.94 2.29 4.78
CA VAL A 100 -9.04 0.89 5.24
C VAL A 100 -9.17 -0.06 4.05
N PHE A 101 -10.05 0.24 3.10
CA PHE A 101 -10.24 -0.58 1.90
C PHE A 101 -8.97 -0.65 1.06
N SER A 102 -8.26 0.46 0.89
CA SER A 102 -7.00 0.52 0.15
C SER A 102 -5.90 -0.33 0.80
N ILE A 103 -5.79 -0.29 2.15
CA ILE A 103 -4.85 -1.14 2.90
C ILE A 103 -5.23 -2.62 2.75
N VAL A 104 -6.52 -2.96 2.88
CA VAL A 104 -7.01 -4.34 2.73
C VAL A 104 -6.77 -4.87 1.32
N ALA A 105 -7.02 -4.07 0.28
CA ALA A 105 -6.68 -4.42 -1.09
C ALA A 105 -5.17 -4.66 -1.26
N GLY A 106 -4.34 -3.81 -0.65
CA GLY A 106 -2.89 -4.01 -0.61
C GLY A 106 -2.49 -5.34 0.03
N ILE A 107 -3.07 -5.69 1.18
CA ILE A 107 -2.86 -6.98 1.84
C ILE A 107 -3.15 -8.15 0.89
N PHE A 108 -4.26 -8.10 0.14
CA PHE A 108 -4.63 -9.14 -0.81
C PHE A 108 -3.66 -9.23 -1.99
N SER A 109 -3.29 -8.09 -2.59
CA SER A 109 -2.31 -8.04 -3.68
C SER A 109 -0.96 -8.61 -3.25
N TRP A 110 -0.50 -8.31 -2.03
CA TRP A 110 0.75 -8.86 -1.53
C TRP A 110 0.72 -10.39 -1.43
N LEU A 111 -0.37 -10.96 -0.90
CA LEU A 111 -0.50 -12.41 -0.78
C LEU A 111 -0.42 -13.10 -2.14
N ASP A 112 -1.03 -12.48 -3.15
CA ASP A 112 -0.99 -12.95 -4.52
C ASP A 112 0.44 -12.92 -5.07
N TYR A 113 1.12 -11.77 -5.02
CA TYR A 113 2.51 -11.64 -5.43
C TYR A 113 3.47 -12.57 -4.68
N ARG A 114 3.24 -12.81 -3.38
CA ARG A 114 4.03 -13.76 -2.59
C ARG A 114 3.78 -15.21 -2.96
N THR A 115 2.58 -15.53 -3.41
CA THR A 115 2.25 -16.87 -3.91
C THR A 115 2.94 -17.09 -5.26
N GLU A 116 2.85 -16.10 -6.16
CA GLU A 116 3.57 -16.11 -7.43
C GLU A 116 5.10 -16.22 -7.23
N GLU A 117 5.66 -15.48 -6.28
CA GLU A 117 7.09 -15.52 -5.95
C GLU A 117 7.55 -16.94 -5.58
N VAL A 118 6.79 -17.60 -4.70
CA VAL A 118 7.10 -18.96 -4.23
C VAL A 118 6.93 -19.97 -5.37
N GLU A 119 5.90 -19.83 -6.20
CA GLU A 119 5.70 -20.69 -7.36
C GLU A 119 6.87 -20.57 -8.37
N LEU A 120 7.29 -19.35 -8.67
CA LEU A 120 8.41 -19.07 -9.58
C LEU A 120 9.72 -19.63 -9.04
N LEU A 121 10.02 -19.41 -7.75
CA LEU A 121 11.23 -19.95 -7.12
C LEU A 121 11.23 -21.48 -7.07
N ASN A 122 10.08 -22.11 -6.83
CA ASN A 122 9.98 -23.57 -6.86
C ASN A 122 10.22 -24.14 -8.27
N LYS A 123 9.80 -23.42 -9.33
CA LYS A 123 10.04 -23.83 -10.72
C LYS A 123 11.50 -23.69 -11.15
N VAL A 124 12.20 -22.67 -10.67
CA VAL A 124 13.57 -22.34 -11.12
C VAL A 124 14.66 -22.97 -10.23
N VAL A 125 14.48 -22.94 -8.91
CA VAL A 125 15.53 -23.34 -7.94
C VAL A 125 15.26 -24.73 -7.37
N GLY A 126 13.98 -25.08 -7.19
CA GLY A 126 13.58 -26.39 -6.66
C GLY A 126 12.52 -26.28 -5.56
N VAL A 127 11.76 -27.37 -5.41
CA VAL A 127 10.62 -27.43 -4.48
C VAL A 127 11.08 -27.21 -3.05
N GLY A 128 10.44 -26.28 -2.34
CA GLY A 128 10.67 -26.03 -0.93
C GLY A 128 11.78 -25.02 -0.63
N PHE A 129 12.33 -24.36 -1.66
CA PHE A 129 13.30 -23.28 -1.49
C PHE A 129 12.76 -22.14 -0.59
N ARG A 130 11.47 -21.83 -0.72
CA ARG A 130 10.80 -20.81 0.10
C ARG A 130 9.43 -21.28 0.61
N LYS A 131 9.11 -20.92 1.86
CA LYS A 131 7.82 -21.25 2.50
C LYS A 131 6.70 -20.35 1.96
N LEU A 132 5.53 -20.94 1.73
CA LEU A 132 4.29 -20.25 1.37
C LEU A 132 3.90 -19.20 2.43
N PRO A 133 3.24 -18.10 2.03
CA PRO A 133 2.76 -17.10 2.95
C PRO A 133 1.75 -17.73 3.94
N LYS A 134 2.12 -17.79 5.22
CA LYS A 134 1.20 -18.22 6.28
C LYS A 134 0.33 -17.06 6.70
N LYS A 135 -0.99 -17.24 6.59
CA LYS A 135 -1.99 -16.28 7.10
C LYS A 135 -1.78 -15.97 8.59
N SER A 136 -1.23 -16.89 9.38
CA SER A 136 -0.93 -16.63 10.80
C SER A 136 0.12 -15.52 11.03
N ASN A 137 0.92 -15.16 10.03
CA ASN A 137 1.91 -14.09 10.15
C ASN A 137 1.36 -12.69 9.83
N PHE A 138 0.05 -12.53 9.54
CA PHE A 138 -0.56 -11.20 9.33
C PHE A 138 -0.32 -10.24 10.50
N TRP A 139 -0.17 -10.76 11.72
CA TRP A 139 0.05 -9.96 12.92
C TRP A 139 1.49 -9.46 13.10
N ARG A 140 2.46 -9.96 12.33
CA ARG A 140 3.84 -9.42 12.32
C ARG A 140 4.02 -8.27 11.33
N TRP A 141 2.96 -7.91 10.61
CA TRP A 141 3.06 -7.08 9.43
C TRP A 141 2.67 -5.65 9.76
N GLN A 142 3.44 -4.67 9.25
CA GLN A 142 3.17 -3.25 9.48
C GLN A 142 1.76 -2.84 9.06
N GLU A 143 1.23 -3.46 7.99
CA GLU A 143 -0.09 -3.16 7.42
C GLU A 143 -1.24 -3.36 8.40
N THR A 144 -1.22 -4.43 9.19
CA THR A 144 -2.27 -4.68 10.18
C THR A 144 -2.22 -3.66 11.31
N TYR A 145 -1.03 -3.25 11.76
CA TYR A 145 -0.91 -2.20 12.79
C TYR A 145 -1.44 -0.85 12.29
N VAL A 146 -1.14 -0.48 11.04
CA VAL A 146 -1.67 0.76 10.44
C VAL A 146 -3.20 0.70 10.31
N LEU A 147 -3.73 -0.45 9.90
CA LEU A 147 -5.18 -0.68 9.84
C LEU A 147 -5.85 -0.48 11.21
N PHE A 148 -5.34 -1.15 12.25
CA PHE A 148 -5.85 -1.01 13.61
C PHE A 148 -5.74 0.43 14.12
N PHE A 149 -4.62 1.10 13.83
CA PHE A 149 -4.41 2.49 14.21
C PHE A 149 -5.48 3.40 13.62
N VAL A 150 -5.74 3.32 12.30
CA VAL A 150 -6.77 4.13 11.63
C VAL A 150 -8.14 3.89 12.25
N VAL A 151 -8.52 2.62 12.44
CA VAL A 151 -9.83 2.24 12.99
C VAL A 151 -10.00 2.77 14.43
N ILE A 152 -9.01 2.56 15.29
CA ILE A 152 -9.06 3.01 16.70
C ILE A 152 -9.15 4.54 16.78
N VAL A 153 -8.32 5.26 16.00
CA VAL A 153 -8.34 6.72 15.98
C VAL A 153 -9.71 7.26 15.58
N VAL A 154 -10.31 6.69 14.53
CA VAL A 154 -11.64 7.11 14.05
C VAL A 154 -12.71 6.84 15.09
N ILE A 155 -12.69 5.67 15.75
CA ILE A 155 -13.62 5.34 16.83
C ILE A 155 -13.48 6.36 17.98
N ILE A 156 -12.25 6.65 18.41
CA ILE A 156 -11.99 7.64 19.47
C ILE A 156 -12.56 9.01 19.09
N ILE A 157 -12.32 9.48 17.86
CA ILE A 157 -12.84 10.77 17.39
C ILE A 157 -14.37 10.78 17.40
N ILE A 158 -15.02 9.75 16.87
CA ILE A 158 -16.48 9.64 16.84
C ILE A 158 -17.03 9.67 18.26
N SER A 159 -16.52 8.81 19.15
CA SER A 159 -16.94 8.73 20.53
C SER A 159 -16.74 10.05 21.28
N TYR A 160 -15.61 10.72 21.04
CA TYR A 160 -15.30 12.01 21.67
C TYR A 160 -16.25 13.12 21.21
N VAL A 161 -16.45 13.27 19.89
CA VAL A 161 -17.31 14.32 19.34
C VAL A 161 -18.77 14.11 19.74
N GLN A 162 -19.27 12.87 19.71
CA GLN A 162 -20.64 12.56 20.11
C GLN A 162 -20.88 12.75 21.61
N SER A 163 -19.93 12.33 22.46
CA SER A 163 -20.14 12.34 23.92
C SER A 163 -19.88 13.71 24.54
N TYR A 164 -18.95 14.50 23.99
CA TYR A 164 -18.51 15.76 24.60
C TYR A 164 -18.90 16.98 23.77
N ILE A 165 -18.60 17.00 22.47
CA ILE A 165 -18.74 18.22 21.66
C ILE A 165 -20.20 18.52 21.31
N ILE A 166 -20.97 17.54 20.83
CA ILE A 166 -22.37 17.75 20.44
C ILE A 166 -23.24 18.22 21.63
N PRO A 167 -23.12 17.65 22.85
CA PRO A 167 -23.88 18.10 24.01
C PRO A 167 -23.50 19.51 24.51
N LEU A 168 -22.28 19.97 24.26
CA LEU A 168 -21.81 21.32 24.61
C LEU A 168 -22.48 22.41 23.75
N ILE A 169 -23.01 22.05 22.58
CA ILE A 169 -23.72 22.97 21.70
C ILE A 169 -25.18 23.07 22.19
N LYS A 170 -25.42 24.03 23.08
CA LYS A 170 -26.75 24.49 23.48
C LYS A 170 -27.23 25.59 22.54
#